data_AF-A0A176U5W2-F1
#
_entry.id   AF-A0A176U5W2-F1
#
_cell.length_a   1.000
_cell.length_b   1.000
_cell.length_c   1.000
_cell.angle_alpha   90.00
_cell.angle_beta   90.00
_cell.angle_gamma   90.00
#
_symmetry.space_group_name_H-M   'P 1'
#
loop_
_entity.id
_entity.type
_entity.pdbx_description
1 polymer ?
#
loop_
_entity_poly.entity_id
_entity_poly.type
_entity_poly.pdbx_seq_one_letter_code
_entity_poly.pdbx_strand_id
1 'polypeptide(L)'
;MEEVIRGGDAGEYYEERKTEWTAPKWCKKGDIVFFMHAKTANNKIGKLKKELLRNRENYSDNDFWTIMNALIRAKKIHDIYGGKIFAIGRISGKPIYDKIDNANLHWKSNIFAPIDDIFLLENLIDMSEFGVEIEVSRQSSITPIFGKKFELIKKLILKRNNIVEEYLKNSVAEPMPLHKLNDDNWLEIVNCHRRGFFLEAQFRAFYVDRFLKNLGDTKAFYKECGCKKENRCKTFVDNVIKLNGKYLPVEVKLSVSAEKDIRSQLTSYCNLKQLYLTTDKVISDNIYKDNVLVIDTDKIYIFFDKEGGLKEVFELDNIKSKDDIIAVRAVIINLLNCGI
;
A
#
# COMPACT_ATOMS: atom_id res chain seq x y z
N MET A 1 -21.35 20.69 -22.43
CA MET A 1 -22.12 21.57 -21.54
C MET A 1 -22.20 20.84 -20.22
N GLU A 2 -21.16 20.97 -19.40
CA GLU A 2 -21.15 20.44 -18.04
C GLU A 2 -21.60 21.57 -17.12
N GLU A 3 -22.63 21.28 -16.33
CA GLU A 3 -23.28 22.21 -15.42
C GLU A 3 -22.31 22.62 -14.31
N VAL A 4 -21.94 23.89 -14.35
CA VAL A 4 -21.20 24.60 -13.32
C VAL A 4 -22.18 24.91 -12.17
N ILE A 5 -22.01 24.24 -11.04
CA ILE A 5 -22.75 24.54 -9.80
C ILE A 5 -21.89 25.47 -8.93
N ARG A 6 -22.49 26.59 -8.49
CA ARG A 6 -21.84 27.77 -7.89
C ARG A 6 -21.65 27.69 -6.37
N GLY A 7 -20.63 28.43 -5.89
CA GLY A 7 -20.57 29.10 -4.57
C GLY A 7 -19.11 29.29 -4.10
N GLY A 8 -18.57 30.45 -3.69
CA GLY A 8 -19.05 31.83 -3.55
C GLY A 8 -17.83 32.78 -3.34
N ASP A 9 -18.05 34.06 -3.67
CA ASP A 9 -17.33 35.32 -3.33
C ASP A 9 -15.80 35.35 -3.18
N ALA A 10 -15.08 34.96 -4.24
CA ALA A 10 -13.86 35.63 -4.76
C ALA A 10 -13.11 34.69 -5.71
N GLY A 11 -13.81 34.18 -6.74
CA GLY A 11 -13.25 33.88 -8.07
C GLY A 11 -12.00 33.00 -8.24
N GLU A 12 -11.45 32.36 -7.20
CA GLU A 12 -10.37 31.40 -7.37
C GLU A 12 -10.95 30.00 -7.64
N TYR A 13 -10.87 29.62 -8.92
CA TYR A 13 -11.19 28.30 -9.44
C TYR A 13 -10.27 27.26 -8.77
N TYR A 14 -10.79 26.40 -7.91
CA TYR A 14 -10.04 25.22 -7.50
C TYR A 14 -10.19 24.19 -8.63
N GLU A 15 -9.19 24.10 -9.51
CA GLU A 15 -8.99 22.91 -10.36
C GLU A 15 -9.11 21.66 -9.46
N GLU A 16 -9.71 20.57 -9.96
CA GLU A 16 -9.76 19.32 -9.19
C GLU A 16 -8.35 18.97 -8.69
N ARG A 17 -8.09 19.16 -7.39
CA ARG A 17 -6.76 18.97 -6.80
C ARG A 17 -6.52 17.50 -6.51
N LYS A 18 -6.49 16.72 -7.59
CA LYS A 18 -6.16 15.30 -7.61
C LYS A 18 -4.75 15.14 -8.17
N THR A 19 -3.97 14.26 -7.57
CA THR A 19 -2.68 13.85 -8.11
C THR A 19 -2.48 12.37 -7.88
N GLU A 20 -1.62 11.75 -8.66
CA GLU A 20 -1.04 10.46 -8.33
C GLU A 20 0.36 10.68 -7.76
N TRP A 21 0.73 9.94 -6.71
CA TRP A 21 2.06 10.07 -6.10
C TRP A 21 2.61 8.73 -5.65
N THR A 22 3.93 8.67 -5.50
CA THR A 22 4.62 7.50 -4.94
C THR A 22 4.05 7.17 -3.56
N ALA A 23 3.64 5.93 -3.37
CA ALA A 23 2.97 5.47 -2.16
C ALA A 23 3.49 4.09 -1.70
N PRO A 24 3.44 3.77 -0.41
CA PRO A 24 3.77 2.44 0.07
C PRO A 24 2.62 1.46 -0.22
N LYS A 25 2.92 0.17 -0.42
CA LYS A 25 1.90 -0.88 -0.66
C LYS A 25 0.81 -0.95 0.42
N TRP A 26 1.13 -0.49 1.63
CA TRP A 26 0.27 -0.56 2.79
C TRP A 26 -0.64 0.65 2.97
N CYS A 27 -0.53 1.73 2.18
CA CYS A 27 -1.46 2.85 2.28
C CYS A 27 -2.88 2.45 1.84
N LYS A 28 -3.89 3.11 2.37
CA LYS A 28 -5.30 2.86 2.06
C LYS A 28 -6.06 4.14 1.76
N LYS A 29 -7.18 3.98 1.07
CA LYS A 29 -8.18 5.03 0.92
C LYS A 29 -8.57 5.61 2.28
N GLY A 30 -8.52 6.93 2.39
CA GLY A 30 -8.79 7.68 3.62
C GLY A 30 -7.55 8.02 4.44
N ASP A 31 -6.39 7.40 4.17
CA ASP A 31 -5.14 7.78 4.82
C ASP A 31 -4.81 9.25 4.53
N ILE A 32 -4.40 9.97 5.56
CA ILE A 32 -4.03 11.38 5.46
C ILE A 32 -2.59 11.50 4.95
N VAL A 33 -2.40 12.39 3.99
CA VAL A 33 -1.09 12.72 3.42
C VAL A 33 -0.70 14.13 3.85
N PHE A 34 0.47 14.27 4.47
CA PHE A 34 1.11 15.56 4.71
C PHE A 34 2.13 15.83 3.60
N PHE A 35 1.90 16.84 2.77
CA PHE A 35 2.85 17.24 1.74
C PHE A 35 3.93 18.11 2.35
N MET A 36 5.17 17.64 2.27
CA MET A 36 6.33 18.32 2.82
C MET A 36 7.34 18.60 1.71
N HIS A 37 7.82 19.85 1.64
CA HIS A 37 8.92 20.17 0.75
C HIS A 37 10.25 19.78 1.42
N ALA A 38 11.02 18.90 0.79
CA ALA A 38 12.24 18.36 1.38
C ALA A 38 13.25 19.47 1.75
N LYS A 39 13.78 19.43 2.98
CA LYS A 39 14.82 20.37 3.43
C LYS A 39 16.12 20.24 2.62
N THR A 40 16.43 19.02 2.19
CA THR A 40 17.64 18.68 1.42
C THR A 40 17.62 19.18 -0.02
N ALA A 41 16.47 19.63 -0.54
CA ALA A 41 16.35 20.14 -1.90
C ALA A 41 17.31 21.31 -2.19
N ASN A 42 17.59 22.16 -1.20
CA ASN A 42 18.55 23.26 -1.33
C ASN A 42 19.95 22.80 -1.72
N ASN A 43 20.41 21.67 -1.17
CA ASN A 43 21.73 21.12 -1.46
C ASN A 43 21.80 20.67 -2.93
N LYS A 44 20.73 20.06 -3.44
CA LYS A 44 20.63 19.64 -4.85
C LYS A 44 20.57 20.84 -5.79
N ILE A 45 19.76 21.85 -5.47
CA ILE A 45 19.68 23.11 -6.23
C ILE A 45 21.05 23.78 -6.31
N GLY A 46 21.74 23.91 -5.17
CA GLY A 46 23.08 24.49 -5.10
C GLY A 46 24.12 23.70 -5.89
N LYS A 47 24.06 22.36 -5.85
CA LYS A 47 24.94 21.48 -6.65
C LYS A 47 24.70 21.67 -8.15
N LEU A 48 23.45 21.62 -8.60
CA LEU A 48 23.08 21.79 -10.02
C LEU A 48 23.47 23.17 -10.53
N LYS A 49 23.30 24.23 -9.73
CA LYS A 49 23.75 25.58 -10.09
C LYS A 49 25.26 25.65 -10.30
N LYS A 50 26.05 25.02 -9.41
CA LYS A 50 27.52 24.96 -9.56
C LYS A 50 27.93 24.16 -10.80
N GLU A 51 27.26 23.05 -11.08
CA GLU A 51 27.50 22.23 -12.29
C GLU A 51 27.18 22.99 -13.58
N LEU A 52 26.04 23.69 -13.63
CA LEU A 52 25.65 24.50 -14.78
C LEU A 52 26.66 25.62 -15.06
N LEU A 53 27.14 26.31 -14.01
CA LEU A 53 28.14 27.37 -14.15
C LEU A 53 29.51 26.83 -14.60
N ARG A 54 29.94 25.68 -14.08
CA ARG A 54 31.21 25.05 -14.47
C ARG A 54 31.21 24.56 -15.92
N ASN A 55 30.07 24.10 -16.42
CA ASN A 55 29.92 23.56 -17.76
C ASN A 55 29.27 24.56 -18.72
N ARG A 56 29.38 25.88 -18.47
CA ARG A 56 28.69 26.93 -19.23
C ARG A 56 28.90 26.82 -20.73
N GLU A 57 30.11 26.45 -21.15
CA GLU A 57 30.53 26.32 -22.55
C GLU A 57 29.79 25.18 -23.28
N ASN A 58 29.25 24.20 -22.55
CA ASN A 58 28.53 23.05 -23.11
C ASN A 58 27.05 23.34 -23.41
N TYR A 59 26.58 24.56 -23.14
CA TYR A 59 25.18 24.94 -23.31
C TYR A 59 25.04 26.15 -24.22
N SER A 60 23.99 26.14 -25.05
CA SER A 60 23.53 27.35 -25.73
C SER A 60 23.09 28.40 -24.71
N ASP A 61 23.11 29.68 -25.09
CA ASP A 61 22.65 30.77 -24.22
C ASP A 61 21.20 30.56 -23.77
N ASN A 62 20.35 30.08 -24.67
CA ASN A 62 18.94 29.83 -24.38
C ASN A 62 18.76 28.70 -23.36
N ASP A 63 19.45 27.57 -23.52
CA ASP A 63 19.36 26.44 -22.60
C ASP A 63 19.92 26.80 -21.22
N PHE A 64 21.06 27.50 -21.21
CA PHE A 64 21.67 27.97 -19.98
C PHE A 64 20.71 28.84 -19.17
N TRP A 65 20.10 29.86 -19.79
CA TRP A 65 19.19 30.76 -19.08
C TRP A 65 17.88 30.07 -18.70
N THR A 66 17.38 29.14 -19.50
CA THR A 66 16.21 28.32 -19.14
C THR A 66 16.46 27.53 -17.86
N ILE A 67 17.59 26.81 -17.78
CA ILE A 67 17.95 26.02 -16.60
C ILE A 67 18.26 26.93 -15.41
N MET A 68 18.99 28.03 -15.62
CA MET A 68 19.33 28.99 -14.56
C MET A 68 18.07 29.60 -13.94
N ASN A 69 17.11 30.03 -14.75
CA ASN A 69 15.84 30.58 -14.27
C ASN A 69 15.03 29.54 -13.50
N ALA A 70 15.01 28.28 -13.96
CA ALA A 70 14.38 27.18 -13.23
C ALA A 70 15.05 26.97 -11.86
N LEU A 71 16.39 27.02 -11.76
CA LEU A 71 17.13 26.90 -10.51
C LEU A 71 16.90 28.08 -9.56
N ILE A 72 16.82 29.31 -10.09
CA ILE A 72 16.47 30.51 -9.30
C ILE A 72 15.04 30.38 -8.75
N ARG A 73 14.09 29.96 -9.57
CA ARG A 73 12.70 29.70 -9.14
C ARG A 73 12.65 28.60 -8.08
N ALA A 74 13.36 27.49 -8.28
CA ALA A 74 13.43 26.40 -7.31
C ALA A 74 14.00 26.86 -5.97
N LYS A 75 15.01 27.76 -5.98
CA LYS A 75 15.56 28.36 -4.77
C LYS A 75 14.53 29.21 -4.02
N LYS A 76 13.79 30.08 -4.72
CA LYS A 76 12.71 30.89 -4.13
C LYS A 76 11.63 30.01 -3.49
N ILE A 77 11.22 28.94 -4.17
CA ILE A 77 10.25 27.96 -3.64
C ILE A 77 10.82 27.29 -2.37
N HIS A 78 12.08 26.87 -2.41
CA HIS A 78 12.73 26.27 -1.23
C HIS A 78 12.80 27.22 -0.04
N ASP A 79 13.08 28.51 -0.26
CA ASP A 79 13.17 29.48 0.84
C ASP A 79 11.82 29.65 1.57
N ILE A 80 10.70 29.50 0.85
CA ILE A 80 9.35 29.54 1.42
C ILE A 80 8.99 28.19 2.07
N TYR A 81 9.05 27.11 1.32
CA TYR A 81 8.46 25.81 1.72
C TYR A 81 9.46 24.82 2.31
N GLY A 82 10.75 25.02 2.10
CA GLY A 82 11.80 24.06 2.42
C GLY A 82 11.79 23.63 3.88
N GLY A 83 11.63 22.32 4.11
CA GLY A 83 11.52 21.75 5.45
C GLY A 83 10.16 21.96 6.11
N LYS A 84 9.12 22.34 5.36
CA LYS A 84 7.80 22.62 5.91
C LYS A 84 6.71 21.73 5.29
N ILE A 85 5.72 21.38 6.10
CA ILE A 85 4.44 20.83 5.62
C ILE A 85 3.63 22.01 5.09
N PHE A 86 3.19 21.90 3.84
CA PHE A 86 2.52 22.99 3.13
C PHE A 86 1.13 22.65 2.62
N ALA A 87 0.80 21.37 2.55
CA ALA A 87 -0.52 20.92 2.17
C ALA A 87 -0.88 19.62 2.90
N ILE A 88 -2.17 19.35 2.93
CA ILE A 88 -2.76 18.09 3.36
C ILE A 88 -3.55 17.49 2.20
N GLY A 89 -3.71 16.18 2.18
CA GLY A 89 -4.56 15.48 1.22
C GLY A 89 -5.01 14.14 1.80
N ARG A 90 -5.78 13.39 1.02
CA ARG A 90 -6.18 12.03 1.40
C ARG A 90 -5.98 11.06 0.26
N ILE A 91 -5.50 9.87 0.56
CA ILE A 91 -5.48 8.77 -0.41
C ILE A 91 -6.92 8.48 -0.85
N SER A 92 -7.20 8.53 -2.15
CA SER A 92 -8.55 8.34 -2.70
C SER A 92 -8.80 6.95 -3.27
N GLY A 93 -7.72 6.20 -3.53
CA GLY A 93 -7.75 4.89 -4.16
C GLY A 93 -6.67 3.94 -3.64
N LYS A 94 -6.61 2.75 -4.23
CA LYS A 94 -5.65 1.73 -3.82
C LYS A 94 -4.27 2.00 -4.41
N PRO A 95 -3.19 1.57 -3.75
CA PRO A 95 -1.87 1.58 -4.36
C PRO A 95 -1.83 0.59 -5.54
N ILE A 96 -1.23 1.03 -6.64
CA ILE A 96 -1.08 0.28 -7.89
C ILE A 96 0.40 0.19 -8.22
N TYR A 97 0.84 -0.97 -8.69
CA TYR A 97 2.15 -1.12 -9.30
C TYR A 97 2.11 -0.66 -10.75
N ASP A 98 2.85 0.40 -11.06
CA ASP A 98 3.04 0.90 -12.41
C ASP A 98 4.30 0.26 -13.06
N LYS A 99 4.16 -0.17 -14.32
CA LYS A 99 5.22 -0.78 -15.12
C LYS A 99 6.04 0.26 -15.91
N ILE A 100 5.91 1.55 -15.61
CA ILE A 100 6.76 2.60 -16.20
C ILE A 100 8.24 2.21 -16.12
N ASP A 101 8.94 2.37 -17.25
CA ASP A 101 10.40 2.29 -17.28
C ASP A 101 10.97 3.51 -16.57
N ASN A 102 11.38 3.30 -15.32
CA ASN A 102 11.94 4.33 -14.47
C ASN A 102 13.47 4.46 -14.61
N ALA A 103 14.10 3.77 -15.58
CA ALA A 103 15.56 3.79 -15.75
C ALA A 103 16.11 5.22 -15.86
N ASN A 104 15.41 6.08 -16.60
CA ASN A 104 15.80 7.48 -16.84
C ASN A 104 15.07 8.50 -15.95
N LEU A 105 14.21 8.05 -15.04
CA LEU A 105 13.53 8.95 -14.11
C LEU A 105 14.41 9.29 -12.92
N HIS A 106 14.20 10.48 -12.36
CA HIS A 106 14.91 10.94 -11.17
C HIS A 106 14.39 10.29 -9.87
N TRP A 107 13.29 9.54 -9.95
CA TRP A 107 12.76 8.69 -8.89
C TRP A 107 12.66 7.23 -9.38
N LYS A 108 12.61 6.28 -8.44
CA LYS A 108 12.67 4.84 -8.73
C LYS A 108 11.47 4.05 -8.20
N SER A 109 10.47 4.72 -7.62
CA SER A 109 9.26 4.03 -7.18
C SER A 109 8.40 3.63 -8.37
N ASN A 110 7.82 2.43 -8.26
CA ASN A 110 6.83 1.88 -9.19
C ASN A 110 5.50 1.67 -8.51
N ILE A 111 5.30 2.18 -7.29
CA ILE A 111 4.04 2.05 -6.56
C ILE A 111 3.50 3.44 -6.35
N PHE A 112 2.27 3.64 -6.79
CA PHE A 112 1.57 4.91 -6.77
C PHE A 112 0.17 4.74 -6.19
N ALA A 113 -0.35 5.80 -5.59
CA ALA A 113 -1.75 5.88 -5.19
C ALA A 113 -2.31 7.27 -5.55
N PRO A 114 -3.59 7.35 -5.93
CA PRO A 114 -4.23 8.63 -6.15
C PRO A 114 -4.50 9.32 -4.81
N ILE A 115 -4.33 10.64 -4.81
CA ILE A 115 -4.51 11.55 -3.68
C ILE A 115 -5.47 12.64 -4.13
N ASP A 116 -6.56 12.80 -3.38
CA ASP A 116 -7.59 13.81 -3.64
C ASP A 116 -7.64 14.82 -2.48
N ASP A 117 -8.52 15.81 -2.62
CA ASP A 117 -8.82 16.86 -1.65
C ASP A 117 -7.57 17.54 -1.10
N ILE A 118 -6.62 17.84 -2.00
CA ILE A 118 -5.37 18.49 -1.60
C ILE A 118 -5.69 19.93 -1.17
N PHE A 119 -5.48 20.21 0.10
CA PHE A 119 -5.73 21.50 0.71
C PHE A 119 -4.41 22.16 1.10
N LEU A 120 -4.15 23.33 0.52
CA LEU A 120 -2.99 24.15 0.85
C LEU A 120 -3.21 24.82 2.20
N LEU A 121 -2.23 24.71 3.08
CA LEU A 121 -2.28 25.35 4.39
C LEU A 121 -1.95 26.84 4.25
N GLU A 122 -2.73 27.70 4.90
CA GLU A 122 -2.46 29.14 4.99
C GLU A 122 -1.13 29.39 5.71
N ASN A 123 -0.90 28.62 6.78
CA ASN A 123 0.26 28.74 7.65
C ASN A 123 0.99 27.39 7.73
N LEU A 124 2.20 27.38 7.17
CA LEU A 124 3.08 26.23 7.05
C LEU A 124 3.56 25.72 8.42
N ILE A 125 3.85 24.42 8.51
CA ILE A 125 4.42 23.81 9.73
C ILE A 125 5.89 23.46 9.48
N ASP A 126 6.80 24.09 10.22
CA ASP A 126 8.24 23.88 10.05
C ASP A 126 8.69 22.60 10.76
N MET A 127 9.60 21.85 10.13
CA MET A 127 10.16 20.61 10.69
C MET A 127 10.86 20.83 12.03
N SER A 128 11.36 22.03 12.34
CA SER A 128 11.90 22.32 13.68
C SER A 128 10.88 22.13 14.80
N GLU A 129 9.58 22.18 14.49
CA GLU A 129 8.50 22.10 15.48
C GLU A 129 8.08 20.67 15.83
N PHE A 130 8.41 19.71 14.97
CA PHE A 130 8.06 18.30 15.17
C PHE A 130 9.24 17.34 14.99
N GLY A 131 10.36 17.81 14.47
CA GLY A 131 11.52 16.99 14.09
C GLY A 131 12.26 16.34 15.26
N VAL A 132 11.97 16.74 16.49
CA VAL A 132 12.45 16.08 17.71
C VAL A 132 11.69 14.76 17.94
N GLU A 133 10.39 14.74 17.65
CA GLU A 133 9.49 13.59 17.88
C GLU A 133 9.37 12.70 16.63
N ILE A 134 9.58 13.28 15.45
CA ILE A 134 9.37 12.64 14.15
C ILE A 134 10.65 12.75 13.33
N GLU A 135 11.33 11.62 13.19
CA GLU A 135 12.43 11.51 12.25
C GLU A 135 11.89 11.42 10.82
N VAL A 136 12.00 12.51 10.08
CA VAL A 136 11.67 12.54 8.65
C VAL A 136 12.73 11.75 7.90
N SER A 137 12.27 10.75 7.13
CA SER A 137 13.16 9.90 6.34
C SER A 137 14.02 10.74 5.41
N ARG A 138 15.33 10.51 5.47
CA ARG A 138 16.32 11.18 4.60
C ARG A 138 16.63 10.38 3.34
N GLN A 139 16.23 9.11 3.31
CA GLN A 139 16.54 8.16 2.26
C GLN A 139 15.31 7.73 1.45
N SER A 140 14.10 8.04 1.93
CA SER A 140 12.83 7.76 1.26
C SER A 140 12.05 9.05 1.02
N SER A 141 11.24 9.06 -0.03
CA SER A 141 10.26 10.13 -0.28
C SER A 141 9.05 10.07 0.66
N ILE A 142 8.90 8.99 1.42
CA ILE A 142 7.76 8.74 2.31
C ILE A 142 8.25 8.52 3.73
N THR A 143 7.61 9.20 4.69
CA THR A 143 7.78 8.96 6.13
C THR A 143 6.45 8.48 6.70
N PRO A 144 6.35 7.25 7.23
CA PRO A 144 5.13 6.79 7.89
C PRO A 144 4.96 7.48 9.25
N ILE A 145 3.73 7.90 9.57
CA ILE A 145 3.40 8.60 10.81
C ILE A 145 2.20 7.93 11.45
N PHE A 146 2.34 7.50 12.71
CA PHE A 146 1.33 6.73 13.42
C PHE A 146 1.08 7.27 14.84
N GLY A 147 -0.11 7.03 15.36
CA GLY A 147 -0.50 7.29 16.74
C GLY A 147 -0.18 8.72 17.19
N LYS A 148 0.53 8.85 18.33
CA LYS A 148 0.86 10.15 18.93
C LYS A 148 1.61 11.09 17.98
N LYS A 149 2.42 10.57 17.05
CA LYS A 149 3.14 11.40 16.07
C LYS A 149 2.19 12.03 15.06
N PHE A 150 1.14 11.31 14.66
CA PHE A 150 0.10 11.83 13.79
C PHE A 150 -0.70 12.91 14.52
N GLU A 151 -1.13 12.63 15.75
CA GLU A 151 -1.88 13.59 16.57
C GLU A 151 -1.09 14.87 16.86
N LEU A 152 0.23 14.76 17.04
CA LEU A 152 1.12 15.92 17.16
C LEU A 152 1.04 16.82 15.94
N ILE A 153 1.22 16.29 14.72
CA ILE A 153 1.16 17.08 13.48
C ILE A 153 -0.25 17.65 13.28
N LYS A 154 -1.29 16.83 13.45
CA LYS A 154 -2.68 17.27 13.36
C LYS A 154 -2.94 18.45 14.29
N LYS A 155 -2.51 18.37 15.56
CA LYS A 155 -2.66 19.45 16.54
C LYS A 155 -1.90 20.72 16.13
N LEU A 156 -0.68 20.59 15.60
CA LEU A 156 0.09 21.74 15.10
C LEU A 156 -0.62 22.44 13.95
N ILE A 157 -1.14 21.68 12.99
CA ILE A 157 -1.89 22.20 11.84
C ILE A 157 -3.15 22.92 12.30
N LEU A 158 -3.99 22.26 13.11
CA LEU A 158 -5.26 22.82 13.59
C LEU A 158 -5.07 24.04 14.50
N LYS A 159 -3.99 24.10 15.27
CA LYS A 159 -3.68 25.27 16.11
C LYS A 159 -3.29 26.48 15.28
N ARG A 160 -2.63 26.27 14.15
CA ARG A 160 -2.01 27.34 13.36
C ARG A 160 -2.87 27.82 12.18
N ASN A 161 -3.80 27.00 11.73
CA ASN A 161 -4.63 27.29 10.56
C ASN A 161 -6.09 27.41 10.98
N ASN A 162 -6.72 28.56 10.67
CA ASN A 162 -8.12 28.81 11.00
C ASN A 162 -9.07 27.98 10.12
N ILE A 163 -8.70 27.79 8.85
CA ILE A 163 -9.44 27.00 7.88
C ILE A 163 -8.64 25.73 7.60
N VAL A 164 -9.26 24.58 7.86
CA VAL A 164 -8.71 23.25 7.64
C VAL A 164 -9.85 22.32 7.28
N GLU A 165 -9.60 21.40 6.34
CA GLU A 165 -10.55 20.41 5.88
C GLU A 165 -11.08 19.49 6.98
N GLU A 166 -12.36 19.14 6.85
CA GLU A 166 -13.10 18.36 7.83
C GLU A 166 -12.59 16.92 7.94
N TYR A 167 -12.05 16.36 6.85
CA TYR A 167 -11.45 15.04 6.87
C TYR A 167 -10.23 14.96 7.81
N LEU A 168 -9.43 16.04 7.95
CA LEU A 168 -8.31 16.05 8.88
C LEU A 168 -8.82 16.18 10.32
N LYS A 169 -9.81 17.04 10.56
CA LYS A 169 -10.40 17.21 11.90
C LYS A 169 -10.98 15.89 12.43
N ASN A 170 -11.65 15.14 11.58
CA ASN A 170 -12.29 13.86 11.92
C ASN A 170 -11.37 12.64 11.83
N SER A 171 -10.18 12.79 11.22
CA SER A 171 -9.20 11.69 11.19
C SER A 171 -8.75 11.30 12.59
N VAL A 172 -8.50 10.01 12.81
CA VAL A 172 -8.02 9.49 14.09
C VAL A 172 -6.85 8.53 13.85
N ALA A 173 -5.82 8.63 14.68
CA ALA A 173 -4.74 7.65 14.70
C ALA A 173 -4.92 6.65 15.85
N GLU A 174 -5.97 5.85 15.77
CA GLU A 174 -6.22 4.81 16.77
C GLU A 174 -5.27 3.61 16.58
N PRO A 175 -4.50 3.23 17.62
CA PRO A 175 -3.70 2.02 17.54
C PRO A 175 -4.63 0.80 17.48
N MET A 176 -4.30 -0.16 16.62
CA MET A 176 -5.01 -1.43 16.57
C MET A 176 -4.99 -2.08 17.96
N PRO A 177 -6.14 -2.42 18.57
CA PRO A 177 -6.20 -2.98 19.92
C PRO A 177 -5.85 -4.48 19.93
N LEU A 178 -4.68 -4.82 19.37
CA LEU A 178 -4.21 -6.19 19.21
C LEU A 178 -4.10 -6.94 20.54
N HIS A 179 -3.84 -6.23 21.63
CA HIS A 179 -3.78 -6.78 22.99
C HIS A 179 -5.13 -7.29 23.51
N LYS A 180 -6.25 -6.90 22.88
CA LYS A 180 -7.60 -7.34 23.24
C LYS A 180 -8.06 -8.55 22.41
N LEU A 181 -7.27 -8.99 21.43
CA LEU A 181 -7.64 -10.08 20.54
C LEU A 181 -7.63 -11.44 21.24
N ASN A 182 -8.70 -12.20 21.05
CA ASN A 182 -8.82 -13.60 21.45
C ASN A 182 -9.60 -14.41 20.38
N ASP A 183 -9.82 -15.69 20.63
CA ASP A 183 -10.47 -16.61 19.68
C ASP A 183 -11.94 -16.28 19.38
N ASP A 184 -12.58 -15.47 20.23
CA ASP A 184 -13.99 -15.13 20.15
C ASP A 184 -14.24 -13.76 19.49
N ASN A 185 -13.39 -12.78 19.77
CA ASN A 185 -13.57 -11.40 19.30
C ASN A 185 -12.66 -10.98 18.13
N TRP A 186 -11.78 -11.88 17.64
CA TRP A 186 -10.78 -11.48 16.66
C TRP A 186 -11.37 -10.94 15.36
N LEU A 187 -12.47 -11.53 14.88
CA LEU A 187 -13.06 -11.13 13.61
C LEU A 187 -13.67 -9.73 13.70
N GLU A 188 -14.36 -9.44 14.80
CA GLU A 188 -14.90 -8.10 15.09
C GLU A 188 -13.80 -7.05 15.15
N ILE A 189 -12.79 -7.26 15.99
CA ILE A 189 -11.69 -6.31 16.18
C ILE A 189 -10.90 -6.16 14.88
N VAL A 190 -10.48 -7.26 14.27
CA VAL A 190 -9.62 -7.17 13.09
C VAL A 190 -10.38 -6.63 11.91
N ASN A 191 -11.68 -6.87 11.71
CA ASN A 191 -12.40 -6.25 10.58
C ASN A 191 -12.38 -4.72 10.63
N CYS A 192 -12.46 -4.12 11.82
CA CYS A 192 -12.34 -2.66 11.97
C CYS A 192 -10.93 -2.14 11.64
N HIS A 193 -9.90 -2.98 11.80
CA HIS A 193 -8.50 -2.55 11.78
C HIS A 193 -7.61 -3.33 10.79
N ARG A 194 -8.14 -4.24 9.98
CA ARG A 194 -7.38 -5.12 9.07
C ARG A 194 -6.62 -4.29 8.06
N ARG A 195 -7.27 -3.22 7.63
CA ARG A 195 -6.66 -2.11 6.91
C ARG A 195 -5.80 -1.22 7.80
N GLY A 196 -5.14 -1.73 8.83
CA GLY A 196 -4.10 -1.03 9.60
C GLY A 196 -2.77 -1.78 9.55
N PHE A 197 -2.77 -3.02 9.06
CA PHE A 197 -1.54 -3.80 8.93
C PHE A 197 -0.62 -3.21 7.87
N PHE A 198 0.62 -2.95 8.27
CA PHE A 198 1.68 -2.43 7.41
C PHE A 198 2.75 -3.48 7.10
N LEU A 199 2.70 -4.64 7.76
CA LEU A 199 3.52 -5.82 7.46
C LEU A 199 2.65 -7.03 7.18
N GLU A 200 3.01 -7.83 6.16
CA GLU A 200 2.33 -9.09 5.84
C GLU A 200 2.34 -10.06 7.03
N ALA A 201 3.44 -10.11 7.79
CA ALA A 201 3.56 -10.93 8.99
C ALA A 201 2.51 -10.58 10.08
N GLN A 202 2.16 -9.29 10.22
CA GLN A 202 1.10 -8.88 11.16
C GLN A 202 -0.26 -9.33 10.66
N PHE A 203 -0.57 -9.07 9.39
CA PHE A 203 -1.83 -9.49 8.79
C PHE A 203 -2.00 -11.01 8.89
N ARG A 204 -0.92 -11.76 8.66
CA ARG A 204 -0.90 -13.21 8.80
C ARG A 204 -1.20 -13.66 10.23
N ALA A 205 -0.44 -13.17 11.19
CA ALA A 205 -0.55 -13.59 12.60
C ALA A 205 -1.90 -13.24 13.24
N PHE A 206 -2.47 -12.07 12.91
CA PHE A 206 -3.68 -11.57 13.58
C PHE A 206 -4.98 -11.87 12.83
N TYR A 207 -4.94 -12.07 11.51
CA TYR A 207 -6.13 -12.39 10.71
C TYR A 207 -6.01 -13.75 10.03
N VAL A 208 -5.06 -13.92 9.10
CA VAL A 208 -5.08 -15.04 8.16
C VAL A 208 -4.95 -16.38 8.88
N ASP A 209 -4.05 -16.51 9.84
CA ASP A 209 -3.86 -17.75 10.61
C ASP A 209 -5.16 -18.21 11.29
N ARG A 210 -5.93 -17.26 11.84
CA ARG A 210 -7.22 -17.54 12.50
C ARG A 210 -8.30 -17.86 11.47
N PHE A 211 -8.32 -17.13 10.36
CA PHE A 211 -9.22 -17.35 9.25
C PHE A 211 -9.03 -18.75 8.64
N LEU A 212 -7.79 -19.15 8.35
CA LEU A 212 -7.46 -20.44 7.73
C LEU A 212 -7.84 -21.65 8.59
N LYS A 213 -7.75 -21.53 9.93
CA LYS A 213 -8.23 -22.57 10.86
C LYS A 213 -9.74 -22.82 10.76
N ASN A 214 -10.51 -21.80 10.38
CA ASN A 214 -11.96 -21.90 10.22
C ASN A 214 -12.37 -22.23 8.77
N LEU A 215 -11.51 -21.91 7.80
CA LEU A 215 -11.74 -22.19 6.38
C LEU A 215 -11.42 -23.65 6.00
N GLY A 216 -10.33 -24.21 6.52
CA GLY A 216 -9.86 -25.55 6.18
C GLY A 216 -10.76 -26.67 6.71
N ASP A 217 -10.61 -27.87 6.15
CA ASP A 217 -11.27 -29.10 6.61
C ASP A 217 -10.91 -29.45 8.07
N THR A 218 -9.75 -28.98 8.51
CA THR A 218 -9.23 -29.16 9.86
C THR A 218 -8.81 -27.82 10.42
N LYS A 219 -8.76 -27.69 11.75
CA LYS A 219 -8.20 -26.52 12.44
C LYS A 219 -6.67 -26.38 12.29
N ALA A 220 -6.05 -27.11 11.36
CA ALA A 220 -4.62 -27.11 11.10
C ALA A 220 -4.31 -26.54 9.71
N PHE A 221 -3.20 -25.82 9.64
CA PHE A 221 -2.60 -25.29 8.42
C PHE A 221 -1.07 -25.30 8.59
N TYR A 222 -0.36 -25.18 7.48
CA TYR A 222 1.09 -25.21 7.44
C TYR A 222 1.61 -23.87 6.93
N LYS A 223 2.79 -23.44 7.39
CA LYS A 223 3.41 -22.16 7.04
C LYS A 223 4.70 -22.38 6.27
N GLU A 224 5.08 -21.41 5.45
CA GLU A 224 6.36 -21.38 4.71
C GLU A 224 6.61 -22.72 3.99
N CYS A 225 5.58 -23.18 3.27
CA CYS A 225 5.57 -24.51 2.67
C CYS A 225 6.35 -24.54 1.38
N GLY A 226 7.13 -25.60 1.21
CA GLY A 226 8.00 -25.74 0.06
C GLY A 226 7.30 -26.27 -1.17
N CYS A 227 7.36 -25.54 -2.28
CA CYS A 227 6.80 -25.91 -3.57
C CYS A 227 7.92 -26.37 -4.51
N LYS A 228 7.88 -27.64 -4.94
CA LYS A 228 8.87 -28.21 -5.86
C LYS A 228 8.21 -28.62 -7.17
N LYS A 229 8.57 -27.94 -8.25
CA LYS A 229 8.31 -28.36 -9.63
C LYS A 229 9.40 -29.29 -10.13
N GLU A 230 9.09 -30.03 -11.19
CA GLU A 230 10.08 -30.84 -11.90
C GLU A 230 11.22 -29.98 -12.43
N ASN A 231 12.45 -30.39 -12.16
CA ASN A 231 13.69 -29.73 -12.62
C ASN A 231 13.81 -28.23 -12.29
N ARG A 232 13.08 -27.72 -11.30
CA ARG A 232 13.20 -26.32 -10.82
C ARG A 232 13.61 -26.25 -9.36
N CYS A 233 14.22 -25.13 -8.98
CA CYS A 233 14.49 -24.83 -7.58
C CYS A 233 13.19 -24.77 -6.77
N LYS A 234 13.30 -25.09 -5.49
CA LYS A 234 12.19 -25.05 -4.55
C LYS A 234 11.80 -23.58 -4.30
N THR A 235 10.52 -23.26 -4.43
CA THR A 235 9.94 -21.98 -4.00
C THR A 235 9.16 -22.20 -2.70
N PHE A 236 8.67 -21.12 -2.09
CA PHE A 236 7.94 -21.17 -0.83
C PHE A 236 6.65 -20.38 -0.95
N VAL A 237 5.54 -21.01 -0.55
CA VAL A 237 4.23 -20.38 -0.40
C VAL A 237 3.98 -20.11 1.08
N ASP A 238 3.33 -18.98 1.38
CA ASP A 238 3.14 -18.54 2.76
C ASP A 238 2.42 -19.57 3.63
N ASN A 239 1.34 -20.17 3.13
CA ASN A 239 0.58 -21.17 3.86
C ASN A 239 0.04 -22.28 2.96
N VAL A 240 -0.35 -23.40 3.57
CA VAL A 240 -1.13 -24.47 2.94
C VAL A 240 -2.24 -24.92 3.88
N ILE A 241 -3.46 -25.03 3.35
CA ILE A 241 -4.61 -25.64 4.05
C ILE A 241 -5.06 -26.92 3.35
N LYS A 242 -5.74 -27.80 4.09
CA LYS A 242 -6.51 -28.89 3.49
C LYS A 242 -7.95 -28.42 3.30
N LEU A 243 -8.48 -28.52 2.09
CA LEU A 243 -9.81 -28.10 1.72
C LEU A 243 -10.43 -29.12 0.76
N ASN A 244 -11.64 -29.62 1.06
CA ASN A 244 -12.32 -30.67 0.32
C ASN A 244 -11.41 -31.88 0.02
N GLY A 245 -10.65 -32.32 1.02
CA GLY A 245 -9.75 -33.47 0.93
C GLY A 245 -8.39 -33.19 0.28
N LYS A 246 -8.19 -32.01 -0.35
CA LYS A 246 -6.98 -31.66 -1.10
C LYS A 246 -6.20 -30.50 -0.46
N TYR A 247 -4.90 -30.44 -0.67
CA TYR A 247 -4.04 -29.36 -0.20
C TYR A 247 -4.07 -28.18 -1.18
N LEU A 248 -4.39 -26.99 -0.64
CA LEU A 248 -4.48 -25.73 -1.37
C LEU A 248 -3.37 -24.78 -0.87
N PRO A 249 -2.43 -24.38 -1.74
CA PRO A 249 -1.50 -23.29 -1.46
C PRO A 249 -2.24 -21.98 -1.21
N VAL A 250 -1.75 -21.18 -0.25
CA VAL A 250 -2.34 -19.90 0.14
C VAL A 250 -1.24 -18.82 0.22
N GLU A 251 -1.36 -17.79 -0.59
CA GLU A 251 -0.45 -16.63 -0.62
C GLU A 251 -1.10 -15.42 0.08
N VAL A 252 -0.33 -14.68 0.89
CA VAL A 252 -0.82 -13.51 1.63
C VAL A 252 -0.11 -12.25 1.15
N LYS A 253 -0.87 -11.21 0.80
CA LYS A 253 -0.32 -9.90 0.42
C LYS A 253 -0.95 -8.77 1.23
N LEU A 254 -0.32 -7.60 1.26
CA LEU A 254 -1.00 -6.40 1.78
C LEU A 254 -1.97 -5.81 0.75
N SER A 255 -1.56 -5.79 -0.51
CA SER A 255 -2.36 -5.36 -1.65
C SER A 255 -1.91 -6.11 -2.91
N VAL A 256 -2.79 -6.91 -3.48
CA VAL A 256 -2.50 -7.64 -4.73
C VAL A 256 -2.20 -6.68 -5.89
N SER A 257 -2.89 -5.54 -5.97
CA SER A 257 -2.70 -4.56 -7.05
C SER A 257 -1.34 -3.86 -7.01
N ALA A 258 -0.66 -3.89 -5.87
CA ALA A 258 0.67 -3.30 -5.68
C ALA A 258 1.81 -4.30 -5.91
N GLU A 259 1.52 -5.55 -6.32
CA GLU A 259 2.52 -6.55 -6.61
C GLU A 259 3.05 -6.47 -8.05
N LYS A 260 4.38 -6.48 -8.19
CA LYS A 260 5.07 -6.37 -9.49
C LYS A 260 4.72 -7.52 -10.44
N ASP A 261 4.77 -8.74 -9.93
CA ASP A 261 4.62 -9.96 -10.72
C ASP A 261 3.96 -11.08 -9.91
N ILE A 262 2.75 -10.77 -9.41
CA ILE A 262 1.96 -11.73 -8.62
C ILE A 262 1.67 -13.01 -9.42
N ARG A 263 1.43 -12.91 -10.73
CA ARG A 263 1.08 -14.07 -11.56
C ARG A 263 2.23 -15.07 -11.65
N SER A 264 3.45 -14.63 -11.97
CA SER A 264 4.59 -15.54 -12.02
C SER A 264 4.88 -16.18 -10.66
N GLN A 265 4.70 -15.43 -9.58
CA GLN A 265 4.82 -15.96 -8.21
C GLN A 265 3.81 -17.09 -7.97
N LEU A 266 2.52 -16.86 -8.26
CA LEU A 266 1.45 -17.84 -8.04
C LEU A 266 1.58 -19.08 -8.95
N THR A 267 1.95 -18.88 -10.22
CA THR A 267 2.26 -20.00 -11.12
C THR A 267 3.39 -20.87 -10.55
N SER A 268 4.34 -20.32 -9.80
CA SER A 268 5.41 -21.11 -9.16
C SER A 268 4.88 -22.13 -8.13
N TYR A 269 3.69 -21.92 -7.59
CA TYR A 269 3.02 -22.80 -6.61
C TYR A 269 2.03 -23.79 -7.25
N CYS A 270 1.79 -23.67 -8.56
CA CYS A 270 0.94 -24.59 -9.31
C CYS A 270 1.76 -25.77 -9.86
N ASN A 271 1.10 -26.83 -10.34
CA ASN A 271 1.68 -27.95 -11.07
C ASN A 271 2.91 -28.55 -10.37
N LEU A 272 2.78 -28.75 -9.05
CA LEU A 272 3.85 -29.24 -8.19
C LEU A 272 4.06 -30.75 -8.33
N LYS A 273 5.33 -31.15 -8.32
CA LYS A 273 5.73 -32.56 -8.16
C LYS A 273 5.66 -32.97 -6.70
N GLN A 274 6.12 -32.08 -5.81
CA GLN A 274 6.14 -32.28 -4.37
C GLN A 274 5.79 -30.98 -3.64
N LEU A 275 4.98 -31.12 -2.59
CA LEU A 275 4.65 -30.08 -1.64
C LEU A 275 5.16 -30.48 -0.26
N TYR A 276 6.07 -29.67 0.29
CA TYR A 276 6.69 -29.88 1.59
C TYR A 276 5.91 -29.07 2.63
N LEU A 277 5.07 -29.75 3.41
CA LEU A 277 4.29 -29.14 4.49
C LEU A 277 5.16 -28.88 5.73
N THR A 278 6.10 -29.79 5.98
CA THR A 278 7.19 -29.66 6.96
C THR A 278 8.45 -30.30 6.37
N THR A 279 9.56 -30.34 7.12
CA THR A 279 10.76 -31.09 6.74
C THR A 279 10.48 -32.57 6.51
N ASP A 280 9.58 -33.15 7.33
CA ASP A 280 9.35 -34.60 7.36
C ASP A 280 8.06 -35.02 6.65
N LYS A 281 7.23 -34.04 6.24
CA LYS A 281 5.94 -34.30 5.59
C LYS A 281 5.92 -33.75 4.16
N VAL A 282 6.05 -34.67 3.21
CA VAL A 282 6.02 -34.39 1.77
C VAL A 282 4.78 -35.01 1.15
N ILE A 283 4.06 -34.22 0.37
CA ILE A 283 2.84 -34.62 -0.34
C ILE A 283 3.11 -34.58 -1.84
N SER A 284 2.67 -35.62 -2.56
CA SER A 284 2.80 -35.71 -4.02
C SER A 284 1.44 -35.86 -4.73
N ASP A 285 0.38 -36.13 -3.96
CA ASP A 285 -0.98 -36.39 -4.42
C ASP A 285 -1.98 -35.50 -3.67
N ASN A 286 -3.24 -35.44 -4.11
CA ASN A 286 -4.29 -34.64 -3.48
C ASN A 286 -3.92 -33.15 -3.31
N ILE A 287 -3.20 -32.56 -4.26
CA ILE A 287 -2.90 -31.12 -4.30
C ILE A 287 -3.80 -30.48 -5.35
N TYR A 288 -4.34 -29.29 -5.07
CA TYR A 288 -4.93 -28.46 -6.13
C TYR A 288 -3.83 -27.99 -7.08
N LYS A 289 -3.73 -28.63 -8.24
CA LYS A 289 -2.60 -28.42 -9.16
C LYS A 289 -2.63 -27.05 -9.83
N ASP A 290 -3.79 -26.52 -10.14
CA ASP A 290 -3.91 -25.30 -10.96
C ASP A 290 -4.41 -24.10 -10.16
N ASN A 291 -4.44 -24.19 -8.83
CA ASN A 291 -5.09 -23.18 -8.00
C ASN A 291 -4.23 -22.75 -6.81
N VAL A 292 -4.30 -21.44 -6.52
CA VAL A 292 -3.74 -20.83 -5.32
C VAL A 292 -4.80 -19.90 -4.73
N LEU A 293 -5.06 -20.01 -3.43
CA LEU A 293 -5.85 -19.04 -2.69
C LEU A 293 -4.97 -17.82 -2.41
N VAL A 294 -5.47 -16.62 -2.69
CA VAL A 294 -4.75 -15.39 -2.37
C VAL A 294 -5.62 -14.53 -1.47
N ILE A 295 -5.03 -14.01 -0.39
CA ILE A 295 -5.73 -13.17 0.57
C ILE A 295 -4.94 -11.88 0.72
N ASP A 296 -5.59 -10.73 0.50
CA ASP A 296 -5.03 -9.44 0.88
C ASP A 296 -5.87 -8.71 1.94
N THR A 297 -5.51 -7.48 2.27
CA THR A 297 -6.21 -6.74 3.32
C THR A 297 -7.61 -6.27 2.93
N ASP A 298 -8.09 -6.55 1.72
CA ASP A 298 -9.45 -6.21 1.28
C ASP A 298 -10.25 -7.42 0.82
N LYS A 299 -9.63 -8.38 0.14
CA LYS A 299 -10.35 -9.41 -0.63
C LYS A 299 -9.69 -10.78 -0.56
N ILE A 300 -10.49 -11.77 -0.91
CA ILE A 300 -10.08 -13.15 -1.20
C ILE A 300 -10.15 -13.36 -2.69
N TYR A 301 -9.12 -13.98 -3.24
CA TYR A 301 -9.00 -14.32 -4.66
C TYR A 301 -8.66 -15.79 -4.84
N ILE A 302 -8.99 -16.34 -6.00
CA ILE A 302 -8.49 -17.64 -6.45
C ILE A 302 -7.74 -17.43 -7.75
N PHE A 303 -6.50 -17.91 -7.79
CA PHE A 303 -5.72 -18.00 -9.01
C PHE A 303 -6.05 -19.29 -9.75
N PHE A 304 -6.14 -19.20 -11.08
CA PHE A 304 -6.34 -20.32 -11.99
C PHE A 304 -5.19 -20.33 -13.00
N ASP A 305 -4.24 -21.26 -12.85
CA ASP A 305 -3.01 -21.33 -13.67
C ASP A 305 -3.33 -21.53 -15.16
N LYS A 306 -4.36 -22.34 -15.45
CA LYS A 306 -4.82 -22.60 -16.83
C LYS A 306 -5.28 -21.35 -17.57
N GLU A 307 -5.93 -20.44 -16.86
CA GLU A 307 -6.43 -19.17 -17.42
C GLU A 307 -5.40 -18.04 -17.30
N GLY A 308 -4.35 -18.24 -16.50
CA GLY A 308 -3.42 -17.18 -16.08
C GLY A 308 -4.13 -16.06 -15.29
N GLY A 309 -5.32 -16.33 -14.75
CA GLY A 309 -6.25 -15.36 -14.19
C GLY A 309 -6.30 -15.41 -12.66
N LEU A 310 -6.41 -14.24 -12.04
CA LEU A 310 -6.70 -14.09 -10.62
C LEU A 310 -8.13 -13.56 -10.48
N LYS A 311 -9.03 -14.37 -9.93
CA LYS A 311 -10.45 -14.05 -9.80
C LYS A 311 -10.77 -13.60 -8.39
N GLU A 312 -11.40 -12.44 -8.25
CA GLU A 312 -11.94 -12.00 -6.97
C GLU A 312 -13.13 -12.89 -6.56
N VAL A 313 -13.14 -13.33 -5.30
CA VAL A 313 -14.18 -14.24 -4.78
C VAL A 313 -15.02 -13.56 -3.71
N PHE A 314 -14.39 -12.82 -2.79
CA PHE A 314 -15.09 -12.24 -1.66
C PHE A 314 -14.42 -10.97 -1.15
N GLU A 315 -15.21 -10.01 -0.68
CA GLU A 315 -14.71 -8.86 0.08
C GLU A 315 -14.67 -9.22 1.57
N LEU A 316 -13.54 -8.99 2.21
CA LEU A 316 -13.33 -9.38 3.61
C LEU A 316 -14.22 -8.58 4.59
N ASP A 317 -14.66 -7.37 4.21
CA ASP A 317 -15.60 -6.56 5.03
C ASP A 317 -16.98 -7.23 5.16
N ASN A 318 -17.30 -8.17 4.28
CA ASN A 318 -18.55 -8.93 4.32
C ASN A 318 -18.46 -10.19 5.21
N ILE A 319 -17.28 -10.52 5.75
CA ILE A 319 -17.09 -11.68 6.63
C ILE A 319 -17.17 -11.21 8.08
N LYS A 320 -18.34 -11.26 8.70
CA LYS A 320 -18.58 -10.70 10.05
C LYS A 320 -18.68 -11.77 11.14
N SER A 321 -18.87 -13.02 10.75
CA SER A 321 -19.08 -14.16 11.63
C SER A 321 -18.34 -15.41 11.15
N LYS A 322 -18.29 -16.46 11.99
CA LYS A 322 -17.78 -17.77 11.59
C LYS A 322 -18.67 -18.44 10.54
N ASP A 323 -19.97 -18.16 10.54
CA ASP A 323 -20.91 -18.69 9.54
C ASP A 323 -20.62 -18.11 8.15
N ASP A 324 -20.21 -16.84 8.08
CA ASP A 324 -19.75 -16.23 6.82
C ASP A 324 -18.50 -16.95 6.27
N ILE A 325 -17.59 -17.39 7.15
CA ILE A 325 -16.41 -18.19 6.74
C ILE A 325 -16.86 -19.53 6.14
N ILE A 326 -17.89 -20.17 6.70
CA ILE A 326 -18.46 -21.41 6.16
C ILE A 326 -19.09 -21.17 4.79
N ALA A 327 -19.80 -20.06 4.61
CA ALA A 327 -20.35 -19.67 3.31
C ALA A 327 -19.24 -19.43 2.28
N VAL A 328 -18.18 -18.69 2.65
CA VAL A 328 -16.99 -18.47 1.82
C VAL A 328 -16.32 -19.79 1.45
N ARG A 329 -16.20 -20.73 2.39
CA ARG A 329 -15.66 -22.07 2.16
C ARG A 329 -16.44 -22.80 1.07
N ALA A 330 -17.78 -22.79 1.13
CA ALA A 330 -18.63 -23.43 0.14
C ALA A 330 -18.44 -22.82 -1.26
N VAL A 331 -18.36 -21.48 -1.35
CA VAL A 331 -18.10 -20.78 -2.61
C VAL A 331 -16.75 -21.16 -3.20
N ILE A 332 -15.69 -21.18 -2.39
CA ILE A 332 -14.35 -21.57 -2.84
C ILE A 332 -14.34 -23.03 -3.33
N ILE A 333 -14.94 -23.96 -2.58
CA ILE A 333 -15.01 -25.38 -2.98
C ILE A 333 -15.73 -25.53 -4.33
N ASN A 334 -16.85 -24.83 -4.52
CA ASN A 334 -17.59 -24.86 -5.78
C ASN A 334 -16.73 -24.34 -6.93
N LEU A 335 -16.03 -23.22 -6.75
CA LEU A 335 -15.13 -22.66 -7.77
C LEU A 335 -13.98 -23.62 -8.12
N LEU A 336 -13.40 -24.29 -7.12
CA LEU A 336 -12.29 -25.23 -7.32
C LEU A 336 -12.72 -26.54 -7.99
N ASN A 337 -13.98 -26.96 -7.81
CA ASN A 337 -14.52 -28.19 -8.41
C ASN A 337 -15.10 -27.97 -9.80
N CYS A 338 -15.72 -26.81 -10.05
CA CYS A 338 -16.38 -26.50 -11.30
C CYS A 338 -15.43 -26.02 -12.41
N GLY A 339 -14.11 -25.94 -12.13
CA GLY A 339 -13.04 -25.56 -13.06
C GLY A 339 -13.54 -24.90 -14.33
N ILE A 340 -13.61 -23.55 -14.33
CA ILE A 340 -14.19 -22.79 -15.44
C ILE A 340 -13.52 -23.18 -16.76
#